data_AF-A0AAN6GI73-F1
#
_entry.id   AF-A0AAN6GI73-F1
#
_cell.length_a   1.000
_cell.length_b   1.000
_cell.length_c   1.000
_cell.angle_alpha   90.00
_cell.angle_beta   90.00
_cell.angle_gamma   90.00
#
_symmetry.space_group_name_H-M   'P 1'
#
loop_
_entity.id
_entity.type
_entity.pdbx_description
1 polymer ?
#
loop_
_entity_poly.entity_id
_entity_poly.type
_entity_poly.pdbx_seq_one_letter_code
_entity_poly.pdbx_strand_id
1 'polypeptide(L)'
;AFKPSTIRNAWRLAGIVPDNPQVVLNALRAEYRVAEDDHHQNSDHDSTSTPHASSPPRTPKTIRSLQRSANRLLNGPDNSPVSPTLDRFVRASLAQAHTLALLQRDMAQPTAERQARTERQRSARRILSSGGVVYAEEARRIEATRVQTELMNQQAATLKRDRIARDHEAAAARLRREEGQELRLDERKCTANAVM
;
A
#
# COMPACT_ATOMS: atom_id res chain seq x y z
N ALA A 1 41.79 33.47 3.94
CA ALA A 1 40.95 32.95 2.83
C ALA A 1 41.24 31.46 2.62
N PHE A 2 40.23 30.65 2.32
CA PHE A 2 40.43 29.21 2.06
C PHE A 2 41.20 28.99 0.76
N LYS A 3 42.08 27.97 0.75
CA LYS A 3 42.83 27.59 -0.47
C LYS A 3 41.86 26.99 -1.50
N PRO A 4 41.94 27.38 -2.79
CA PRO A 4 41.08 26.83 -3.84
C PRO A 4 41.16 25.29 -3.96
N SER A 5 42.32 24.72 -3.65
CA SER A 5 42.55 23.26 -3.66
C SER A 5 41.74 22.54 -2.58
N THR A 6 41.60 23.13 -1.39
CA THR A 6 40.82 22.57 -0.28
C THR A 6 39.34 22.53 -0.61
N ILE A 7 38.82 23.59 -1.25
CA ILE A 7 37.41 23.68 -1.67
C ILE A 7 37.10 22.61 -2.73
N ARG A 8 37.95 22.48 -3.77
CA ARG A 8 37.78 21.46 -4.82
C ARG A 8 37.86 20.03 -4.27
N ASN A 9 38.72 19.78 -3.28
CA ASN A 9 38.85 18.46 -2.67
C ASN A 9 37.63 18.12 -1.80
N ALA A 10 37.10 19.09 -1.05
CA ALA A 10 35.88 18.92 -0.27
C ALA A 10 34.67 18.57 -1.16
N TRP A 11 34.55 19.22 -2.32
CA TRP A 11 33.51 18.93 -3.31
C TRP A 11 33.63 17.52 -3.90
N ARG A 12 34.87 17.10 -4.21
CA ARG A 12 35.16 15.72 -4.66
C ARG A 12 34.78 14.67 -3.61
N LEU A 13 35.16 14.90 -2.34
CA LEU A 13 34.81 14.01 -1.23
C LEU A 13 33.30 13.96 -0.96
N ALA A 14 32.61 15.07 -1.19
CA ALA A 14 31.15 15.17 -1.09
C ALA A 14 30.42 14.55 -2.30
N GLY A 15 31.12 14.07 -3.33
CA GLY A 15 30.53 13.55 -4.56
C GLY A 15 29.91 14.63 -5.46
N ILE A 16 30.13 15.91 -5.14
CA ILE A 16 29.63 17.07 -5.89
C ILE A 16 30.75 17.48 -6.85
N VAL A 17 30.93 16.73 -7.93
CA VAL A 17 31.90 17.10 -8.97
C VAL A 17 31.25 18.17 -9.85
N PRO A 18 31.94 19.29 -10.15
CA PRO A 18 31.46 20.23 -11.17
C PRO A 18 31.30 19.47 -12.48
N ASP A 19 30.09 19.48 -13.03
CA ASP A 19 29.77 18.77 -14.26
C ASP A 19 30.74 19.23 -15.38
N ASN A 20 31.57 18.31 -15.88
CA ASN A 20 32.50 18.58 -16.95
C ASN A 20 32.09 17.79 -18.19
N PRO A 21 31.15 18.34 -18.99
CA PRO A 21 30.60 17.63 -20.15
C PRO A 21 31.65 17.36 -21.22
N GLN A 22 32.78 18.09 -21.22
CA GLN A 22 33.84 17.91 -22.20
C GLN A 22 34.53 16.55 -22.11
N VAL A 23 34.60 15.94 -20.91
CA VAL A 23 35.20 14.60 -20.76
C VAL A 23 34.38 13.56 -21.52
N VAL A 24 33.06 13.63 -21.41
CA VAL A 24 32.13 12.73 -22.10
C VAL A 24 32.11 13.02 -23.60
N LEU A 25 32.09 14.30 -23.99
CA LEU A 25 32.11 14.69 -25.41
C LEU A 25 33.41 14.28 -26.11
N ASN A 26 34.55 14.32 -25.41
CA ASN A 26 35.82 13.86 -25.95
C ASN A 26 35.89 12.34 -26.10
N ALA A 27 35.35 11.59 -25.13
CA ALA A 27 35.25 10.13 -25.22
C ALA A 27 34.39 9.73 -26.42
N LEU A 28 33.21 10.35 -26.59
CA LEU A 28 32.36 10.13 -27.74
C LEU A 28 33.05 10.51 -29.05
N ARG A 29 33.73 11.66 -29.12
CA ARG A 29 34.42 12.08 -30.35
C ARG A 29 35.57 11.13 -30.73
N ALA A 30 36.25 10.53 -29.76
CA ALA A 30 37.28 9.52 -30.03
C ALA A 30 36.68 8.22 -30.58
N GLU A 31 35.53 7.81 -30.06
CA GLU A 31 34.84 6.58 -30.46
C GLU A 31 34.18 6.71 -31.85
N TYR A 32 33.65 7.89 -32.19
CA TYR A 32 32.98 8.15 -33.47
C TYR A 32 33.91 8.66 -34.60
N ARG A 33 35.15 9.06 -34.32
CA ARG A 33 36.10 9.50 -35.37
C ARG A 33 36.68 8.35 -36.20
N VAL A 34 36.64 7.12 -35.71
CA VAL A 34 37.23 5.95 -36.39
C VAL A 34 36.36 5.44 -37.54
N ALA A 35 35.13 5.95 -37.70
CA ALA A 35 34.20 5.45 -38.70
C ALA A 35 34.20 6.22 -40.05
N GLU A 36 34.97 7.30 -40.21
CA GLU A 36 34.86 8.20 -41.37
C GLU A 36 36.03 8.09 -42.39
N ASP A 37 37.09 7.33 -42.11
CA ASP A 37 38.30 7.31 -42.96
C ASP A 37 38.53 6.01 -43.77
N ASP A 38 37.65 4.99 -43.68
CA ASP A 38 37.77 3.77 -44.49
C ASP A 38 36.43 3.42 -45.17
N HIS A 39 36.43 3.53 -46.51
CA HIS A 39 35.51 2.96 -47.53
C HIS A 39 34.79 3.92 -48.51
N HIS A 40 35.58 4.32 -49.50
CA HIS A 40 35.42 4.08 -50.96
C HIS A 40 34.39 4.82 -51.85
N GLN A 41 34.97 5.34 -52.93
CA GLN A 41 34.39 5.60 -54.24
C GLN A 41 33.71 4.38 -54.87
N ASN A 42 32.60 4.66 -55.55
CA ASN A 42 31.99 3.98 -56.71
C ASN A 42 31.41 2.58 -56.53
N SER A 43 30.09 2.45 -56.57
CA SER A 43 29.33 2.14 -57.80
C SER A 43 27.84 1.99 -57.51
N ASP A 44 27.05 2.30 -58.54
CA ASP A 44 25.60 2.30 -58.60
C ASP A 44 24.96 1.03 -58.04
N HIS A 45 24.12 1.18 -57.01
CA HIS A 45 22.95 0.35 -56.83
C HIS A 45 21.87 1.12 -56.08
N ASP A 46 20.83 1.46 -56.84
CA ASP A 46 19.52 1.85 -56.34
C ASP A 46 18.99 0.77 -55.39
N SER A 47 18.97 1.09 -54.10
CA SER A 47 18.15 0.43 -53.10
C SER A 47 17.96 1.41 -51.96
N THR A 48 16.87 2.15 -52.05
CA THR A 48 16.31 3.00 -51.01
C THR A 48 16.05 2.15 -49.76
N SER A 49 17.05 1.95 -48.90
CA SER A 49 16.84 1.47 -47.53
C SER A 49 16.44 2.67 -46.70
N THR A 50 15.13 2.77 -46.46
CA THR A 50 14.55 3.74 -45.54
C THR A 50 15.27 3.70 -44.19
N PRO A 51 15.66 4.85 -43.61
CA PRO A 51 16.18 4.86 -42.25
C PRO A 51 15.04 4.41 -41.35
N HIS A 52 15.19 3.28 -40.66
CA HIS A 52 14.28 2.92 -39.59
C HIS A 52 14.28 4.08 -38.58
N ALA A 53 13.23 4.89 -38.63
CA ALA A 53 12.98 5.95 -37.68
C ALA A 53 12.86 5.32 -36.28
N SER A 54 13.98 5.26 -35.57
CA SER A 54 14.02 4.90 -34.16
C SER A 54 13.21 5.96 -33.40
N SER A 55 11.94 5.63 -33.13
CA SER A 55 11.09 6.48 -32.32
C SER A 55 11.74 6.63 -30.94
N PRO A 56 11.76 7.85 -30.35
CA PRO A 56 12.35 8.07 -29.05
C PRO A 56 11.76 7.09 -28.01
N PRO A 57 12.58 6.62 -27.03
CA PRO A 57 12.13 5.65 -26.04
C PRO A 57 10.93 6.22 -25.29
N ARG A 58 9.75 5.63 -25.55
CA ARG A 58 8.50 6.10 -24.97
C ARG A 58 8.20 5.30 -23.72
N THR A 59 8.33 5.94 -22.55
CA THR A 59 7.95 5.34 -21.28
C THR A 59 6.45 4.99 -21.30
N PRO A 60 6.07 3.72 -21.06
CA PRO A 60 4.67 3.34 -21.04
C PRO A 60 3.94 4.06 -19.90
N LYS A 61 2.87 4.77 -20.23
CA LYS A 61 2.08 5.58 -19.27
C LYS A 61 1.06 4.76 -18.49
N THR A 62 0.78 3.53 -18.91
CA THR A 62 -0.25 2.66 -18.32
C THR A 62 0.28 1.24 -18.15
N ILE A 63 -0.24 0.52 -17.15
CA ILE A 63 0.13 -0.88 -16.90
C ILE A 63 -0.09 -1.75 -18.14
N ARG A 64 -1.18 -1.53 -18.87
CA ARG A 64 -1.47 -2.26 -20.12
C ARG A 64 -0.43 -1.99 -21.20
N SER A 65 0.05 -0.75 -21.33
CA SER A 65 1.13 -0.41 -22.26
C SER A 65 2.46 -1.04 -21.85
N LEU A 66 2.74 -1.09 -20.55
CA LEU A 66 3.93 -1.73 -19.99
C LEU A 66 3.91 -3.24 -20.21
N GLN A 67 2.76 -3.89 -19.99
CA GLN A 67 2.57 -5.31 -20.26
C GLN A 67 2.72 -5.64 -21.74
N ARG A 68 2.23 -4.77 -22.64
CA ARG A 68 2.41 -4.94 -24.08
C ARG A 68 3.87 -4.82 -24.49
N SER A 69 4.61 -3.83 -23.96
CA SER A 69 6.04 -3.69 -24.23
C SER A 69 6.85 -4.85 -23.64
N ALA A 70 6.49 -5.30 -22.44
CA ALA A 70 7.07 -6.48 -21.80
C ALA A 70 6.90 -7.73 -22.67
N ASN A 71 5.68 -8.03 -23.09
CA ASN A 71 5.39 -9.18 -23.95
C ASN A 71 6.10 -9.08 -25.30
N ARG A 72 6.22 -7.87 -25.87
CA ARG A 72 6.99 -7.64 -27.11
C ARG A 72 8.49 -7.90 -26.91
N LEU A 73 9.03 -7.59 -25.73
CA LEU A 73 10.42 -7.82 -25.38
C LEU A 73 10.71 -9.32 -25.14
N LEU A 74 9.75 -10.04 -24.54
CA LEU A 74 9.86 -11.48 -24.28
C LEU A 74 9.65 -12.34 -25.53
N ASN A 75 8.75 -11.91 -26.44
CA ASN A 75 8.30 -12.68 -27.60
C ASN A 75 8.76 -12.06 -28.93
N GLY A 76 9.72 -11.14 -28.90
CA GLY A 76 10.19 -10.42 -30.07
C GLY A 76 10.91 -11.35 -31.08
N PRO A 77 10.95 -10.97 -32.38
CA PRO A 77 11.58 -11.76 -33.43
C PRO A 77 13.11 -11.85 -33.32
N ASP A 78 13.72 -11.05 -32.43
CA ASP A 78 15.14 -11.10 -32.11
C ASP A 78 15.38 -12.33 -31.20
N ASN A 79 15.59 -13.48 -31.84
CA ASN A 79 15.78 -14.83 -31.29
C ASN A 79 16.97 -15.01 -30.32
N SER A 80 17.37 -13.99 -29.56
CA SER A 80 18.30 -14.18 -28.45
C SER A 80 17.52 -14.80 -27.27
N PRO A 81 18.03 -15.84 -26.60
CA PRO A 81 17.44 -16.30 -25.36
C PRO A 81 17.44 -15.13 -24.38
N VAL A 82 16.26 -14.57 -24.14
CA VAL A 82 16.08 -13.47 -23.20
C VAL A 82 16.68 -13.93 -21.89
N SER A 83 17.71 -13.22 -21.42
CA SER A 83 18.40 -13.57 -20.18
C SER A 83 17.35 -13.78 -19.08
N PRO A 84 17.44 -14.87 -18.29
CA PRO A 84 16.48 -15.12 -17.21
C PRO A 84 16.41 -13.94 -16.22
N THR A 85 17.49 -13.18 -16.10
CA THR A 85 17.54 -11.93 -15.34
C THR A 85 16.62 -10.86 -15.92
N LEU A 86 16.54 -10.74 -17.25
CA LEU A 86 15.70 -9.78 -17.95
C LEU A 86 14.22 -10.16 -17.83
N ASP A 87 13.87 -11.44 -18.00
CA ASP A 87 12.49 -11.91 -17.78
C ASP A 87 12.06 -11.65 -16.33
N ARG A 88 12.92 -12.00 -15.36
CA ARG A 88 12.66 -11.73 -13.94
C ARG A 88 12.50 -10.24 -13.65
N PHE A 89 13.32 -9.39 -14.25
CA PHE A 89 13.23 -7.93 -14.13
C PHE A 89 11.90 -7.41 -14.69
N VAL A 90 11.52 -7.87 -15.88
CA VAL A 90 10.26 -7.48 -16.52
C VAL A 90 9.06 -7.88 -15.65
N ARG A 91 9.01 -9.12 -15.15
CA ARG A 91 7.95 -9.59 -14.26
C ARG A 91 7.90 -8.81 -12.96
N ALA A 92 9.05 -8.52 -12.35
CA ALA A 92 9.14 -7.72 -11.13
C ALA A 92 8.61 -6.29 -11.35
N SER A 93 9.01 -5.66 -12.46
CA SER A 93 8.54 -4.31 -12.81
C SER A 93 7.03 -4.25 -13.02
N LEU A 94 6.45 -5.29 -13.64
CA LEU A 94 5.00 -5.39 -13.86
C LEU A 94 4.25 -5.58 -12.53
N ALA A 95 4.76 -6.44 -11.65
CA ALA A 95 4.20 -6.64 -10.32
C ALA A 95 4.21 -5.33 -9.51
N GLN A 96 5.34 -4.61 -9.52
CA GLN A 96 5.46 -3.31 -8.85
C GLN A 96 4.50 -2.26 -9.44
N ALA A 97 4.36 -2.21 -10.77
CA ALA A 97 3.41 -1.28 -11.40
C ALA A 97 1.97 -1.58 -10.96
N HIS A 98 1.61 -2.86 -10.83
CA HIS A 98 0.28 -3.27 -10.38
C HIS A 98 0.03 -2.91 -8.91
N THR A 99 0.99 -3.16 -8.01
CA THR A 99 0.85 -2.79 -6.60
C THR A 99 0.75 -1.28 -6.43
N LEU A 100 1.52 -0.49 -7.18
CA LEU A 100 1.42 0.97 -7.16
C LEU A 100 0.05 1.47 -7.61
N ALA A 101 -0.55 0.89 -8.66
CA ALA A 101 -1.89 1.28 -9.09
C ALA A 101 -2.98 0.92 -8.07
N LEU A 102 -2.84 -0.22 -7.37
CA LEU A 102 -3.72 -0.55 -6.25
C LEU A 102 -3.56 0.45 -5.11
N LEU A 103 -2.31 0.76 -4.71
CA LEU A 103 -2.03 1.76 -3.68
C LEU A 103 -2.58 3.14 -4.04
N GLN A 104 -2.46 3.56 -5.30
CA GLN A 104 -3.05 4.83 -5.75
C GLN A 104 -4.58 4.83 -5.62
N ARG A 105 -5.25 3.73 -5.93
CA ARG A 105 -6.70 3.58 -5.73
C ARG A 105 -7.05 3.59 -4.24
N ASP A 106 -6.30 2.87 -3.43
CA ASP A 106 -6.48 2.82 -1.98
C ASP A 106 -6.21 4.18 -1.33
N MET A 107 -5.28 4.98 -1.85
CA MET A 107 -5.02 6.35 -1.40
C MET A 107 -6.12 7.31 -1.85
N ALA A 108 -6.67 7.12 -3.05
CA ALA A 108 -7.77 7.92 -3.58
C ALA A 108 -9.10 7.66 -2.85
N GLN A 109 -9.24 6.52 -2.16
CA GLN A 109 -10.38 6.24 -1.28
C GLN A 109 -10.09 6.68 0.16
N PRO A 110 -10.60 7.83 0.62
CA PRO A 110 -10.61 8.17 2.03
C PRO A 110 -11.62 7.26 2.74
N THR A 111 -11.17 6.15 3.30
CA THR A 111 -12.03 5.38 4.21
C THR A 111 -12.26 6.21 5.47
N ALA A 112 -13.53 6.46 5.81
CA ALA A 112 -13.91 7.16 7.03
C ALA A 112 -13.24 6.56 8.27
N GLU A 113 -12.95 5.25 8.24
CA GLU A 113 -12.19 4.53 9.26
C GLU A 113 -10.71 4.95 9.36
N ARG A 114 -10.02 5.19 8.24
CA ARG A 114 -8.63 5.71 8.25
C ARG A 114 -8.59 7.13 8.79
N GLN A 115 -9.55 7.96 8.41
CA GLN A 115 -9.68 9.32 8.96
C GLN A 115 -9.98 9.26 10.47
N ALA A 116 -10.97 8.46 10.89
CA ALA A 116 -11.31 8.29 12.30
C ALA A 116 -10.15 7.71 13.13
N ARG A 117 -9.37 6.77 12.58
CA ARG A 117 -8.17 6.23 13.23
C ARG A 117 -7.06 7.28 13.34
N THR A 118 -6.85 8.08 12.30
CA THR A 118 -5.86 9.17 12.32
C THR A 118 -6.24 10.24 13.33
N GLU A 119 -7.51 10.61 13.38
CA GLU A 119 -8.06 11.56 14.35
C GLU A 119 -7.85 11.07 15.78
N ARG A 120 -8.17 9.79 16.06
CA ARG A 120 -7.92 9.14 17.36
C ARG A 120 -6.45 9.14 17.76
N GLN A 121 -5.54 8.89 16.81
CA GLN A 121 -4.09 8.92 17.10
C GLN A 121 -3.58 10.35 17.34
N ARG A 122 -4.07 11.34 16.58
CA ARG A 122 -3.75 12.75 16.77
C ARG A 122 -4.21 13.24 18.13
N SER A 123 -5.44 12.94 18.52
CA SER A 123 -5.97 13.33 19.83
C SER A 123 -5.22 12.66 20.98
N ALA A 124 -4.93 11.36 20.89
CA ALA A 124 -4.18 10.64 21.92
C ALA A 124 -2.74 11.15 22.08
N ARG A 125 -2.04 11.49 20.99
CA ARG A 125 -0.66 11.98 21.03
C ARG A 125 -0.56 13.43 21.48
N ARG A 126 -1.56 14.27 21.21
CA ARG A 126 -1.53 15.68 21.62
C ARG A 126 -1.62 15.85 23.13
N ILE A 127 -2.38 15.00 23.81
CA ILE A 127 -2.51 15.03 25.28
C ILE A 127 -1.14 14.81 25.97
N LEU A 128 -0.19 14.15 25.29
CA LEU A 128 1.15 13.85 25.82
C LEU A 128 2.20 14.94 25.57
N SER A 129 1.90 15.99 24.81
CA SER A 129 2.80 17.13 24.61
C SER A 129 2.54 18.16 25.72
N SER A 130 3.36 18.15 26.77
CA SER A 130 3.21 18.96 27.99
C SER A 130 3.40 20.49 27.82
N GLY A 131 3.35 21.00 26.59
CA GLY A 131 3.54 22.43 26.29
C GLY A 131 2.68 22.99 25.16
N GLY A 132 1.66 22.26 24.70
CA GLY A 132 0.75 22.74 23.65
C GLY A 132 -0.41 23.57 24.23
N VAL A 133 -0.66 24.76 23.67
CA VAL A 133 -1.83 25.57 24.04
C VAL A 133 -3.09 24.95 23.43
N VAL A 134 -4.07 24.60 24.27
CA VAL A 134 -5.39 24.14 23.84
C VAL A 134 -6.32 25.34 23.72
N TYR A 135 -6.92 25.53 22.54
CA TYR A 135 -7.91 26.58 22.33
C TYR A 135 -9.26 26.21 22.97
N ALA A 136 -10.00 27.20 23.45
CA ALA A 136 -11.28 26.97 24.16
C ALA A 136 -12.36 26.28 23.31
N GLU A 137 -12.38 26.51 21.98
CA GLU A 137 -13.27 25.78 21.08
C GLU A 137 -12.96 24.28 21.05
N GLU A 138 -11.68 23.96 21.10
CA GLU A 138 -11.20 22.59 21.02
C GLU A 138 -11.46 21.81 22.30
N ALA A 139 -11.27 22.44 23.47
CA ALA A 139 -11.66 21.87 24.75
C ALA A 139 -13.16 21.51 24.77
N ARG A 140 -14.02 22.41 24.28
CA ARG A 140 -15.48 22.17 24.17
C ARG A 140 -15.82 21.01 23.25
N ARG A 141 -15.11 20.86 22.11
CA ARG A 141 -15.30 19.70 21.22
C ARG A 141 -14.91 18.40 21.90
N ILE A 142 -13.79 18.38 22.63
CA ILE A 142 -13.34 17.20 23.37
C ILE A 142 -14.39 16.80 24.42
N GLU A 143 -14.88 17.75 25.21
CA GLU A 143 -15.94 17.50 26.20
C GLU A 143 -17.22 16.98 25.55
N ALA A 144 -17.69 17.60 24.47
CA ALA A 144 -18.87 17.14 23.75
C ALA A 144 -18.71 15.69 23.25
N THR A 145 -17.55 15.34 22.69
CA THR A 145 -17.27 13.96 22.27
C THR A 145 -17.23 13.00 23.44
N ARG A 146 -16.66 13.41 24.58
CA ARG A 146 -16.60 12.60 25.80
C ARG A 146 -18.01 12.31 26.33
N VAL A 147 -18.85 13.34 26.48
CA VAL A 147 -20.24 13.21 26.92
C VAL A 147 -21.02 12.28 25.99
N GLN A 148 -20.87 12.45 24.67
CA GLN A 148 -21.51 11.58 23.68
C GLN A 148 -21.07 10.11 23.84
N THR A 149 -19.76 9.85 24.03
CA THR A 149 -19.27 8.49 24.23
C THR A 149 -19.74 7.88 25.54
N GLU A 150 -19.83 8.67 26.61
CA GLU A 150 -20.35 8.22 27.90
C GLU A 150 -21.84 7.85 27.80
N LEU A 151 -22.65 8.66 27.11
CA LEU A 151 -24.05 8.34 26.81
C LEU A 151 -24.20 7.03 26.03
N MET A 152 -23.43 6.87 24.95
CA MET A 152 -23.45 5.64 24.15
C MET A 152 -23.04 4.41 24.97
N ASN A 153 -22.03 4.55 25.83
CA ASN A 153 -21.60 3.48 26.72
C ASN A 153 -22.65 3.13 27.78
N GLN A 154 -23.35 4.13 28.32
CA GLN A 154 -24.45 3.92 29.26
C GLN A 154 -25.62 3.18 28.60
N GLN A 155 -26.02 3.57 27.38
CA GLN A 155 -27.03 2.87 26.60
C GLN A 155 -26.62 1.43 26.26
N ALA A 156 -25.36 1.21 25.89
CA ALA A 156 -24.85 -0.14 25.65
C ALA A 156 -24.85 -0.98 26.93
N ALA A 157 -24.57 -0.38 28.09
CA ALA A 157 -24.60 -1.06 29.38
C ALA A 157 -26.01 -1.44 29.83
N THR A 158 -27.02 -0.58 29.60
CA THR A 158 -28.42 -0.90 29.91
C THR A 158 -28.91 -2.06 29.06
N LEU A 159 -28.67 -2.03 27.75
CA LEU A 159 -29.04 -3.12 26.84
C LEU A 159 -28.36 -4.45 27.21
N LYS A 160 -27.10 -4.41 27.66
CA LYS A 160 -26.40 -5.60 28.17
C LYS A 160 -27.03 -6.13 29.45
N ARG A 161 -27.39 -5.25 30.40
CA ARG A 161 -28.08 -5.64 31.64
C ARG A 161 -29.43 -6.28 31.35
N ASP A 162 -30.21 -5.70 30.45
CA ASP A 162 -31.52 -6.24 30.07
C ASP A 162 -31.40 -7.62 29.43
N ARG A 163 -30.37 -7.81 28.59
CA ARG A 163 -30.08 -9.12 27.99
C ARG A 163 -29.73 -10.16 29.06
N ILE A 164 -28.83 -9.81 29.98
CA ILE A 164 -28.43 -10.67 31.10
C ILE A 164 -29.66 -11.03 31.96
N ALA A 165 -30.53 -10.06 32.26
CA ALA A 165 -31.75 -10.29 33.03
C ALA A 165 -32.69 -11.29 32.33
N ARG A 166 -32.90 -11.15 31.01
CA ARG A 166 -33.68 -12.11 30.21
C ARG A 166 -33.05 -13.51 30.20
N ASP A 167 -31.73 -13.59 30.12
CA ASP A 167 -31.02 -14.87 30.13
C ASP A 167 -31.16 -15.56 31.50
N HIS A 168 -31.07 -14.81 32.60
CA HIS A 168 -31.32 -15.33 33.96
C HIS A 168 -32.77 -15.77 34.15
N GLU A 169 -33.74 -15.00 33.66
CA GLU A 169 -35.17 -15.37 33.75
C GLU A 169 -35.47 -16.64 32.94
N ALA A 170 -34.90 -16.76 31.74
CA ALA A 170 -35.01 -17.95 30.92
C ALA A 170 -34.37 -19.17 31.59
N ALA A 171 -33.22 -19.01 32.25
CA ALA A 171 -32.57 -20.07 33.02
C ALA A 171 -33.43 -20.52 34.21
N ALA A 172 -34.00 -19.57 34.97
CA ALA A 172 -34.90 -19.87 36.09
C ALA A 172 -36.20 -20.57 35.62
N ALA A 173 -36.70 -20.24 34.43
CA ALA A 173 -37.84 -20.93 33.84
C ALA A 173 -37.51 -22.37 33.40
N ARG A 174 -36.26 -22.67 33.02
CA ARG A 174 -35.81 -24.04 32.70
C ARG A 174 -35.74 -24.91 33.94
N LEU A 175 -35.10 -24.42 35.01
CA LEU A 175 -35.04 -25.12 36.31
C LEU A 175 -36.44 -25.48 36.84
N ARG A 176 -37.38 -24.52 36.82
CA ARG A 176 -38.78 -24.78 37.22
C ARG A 176 -39.48 -25.86 36.38
N ARG A 177 -39.14 -25.96 35.09
CA ARG A 177 -39.69 -27.02 34.22
C ARG A 177 -39.07 -28.38 34.51
N GLU A 178 -37.78 -28.42 34.84
CA GLU A 178 -37.06 -29.64 35.21
C GLU A 178 -37.58 -30.17 36.56
N GLU A 179 -37.64 -29.33 37.58
CA GLU A 179 -38.22 -29.67 38.90
C GLU A 179 -39.68 -30.16 38.75
N GLY A 180 -40.49 -29.47 37.94
CA GLY A 180 -41.86 -29.89 37.67
C GLY A 180 -41.99 -31.20 36.88
N GLN A 181 -40.97 -31.59 36.09
CA GLN A 181 -40.92 -32.88 35.42
C GLN A 181 -40.52 -33.99 36.40
N GLU A 182 -39.56 -33.74 37.30
CA GLU A 182 -39.15 -34.69 38.32
C GLU A 182 -40.31 -35.04 39.26
N LEU A 183 -41.03 -34.03 39.76
CA LEU A 183 -42.21 -34.25 40.61
C LEU A 183 -43.27 -35.12 39.92
N ARG A 184 -43.56 -34.88 38.63
CA ARG A 184 -44.50 -35.70 37.86
C ARG A 184 -44.01 -37.12 37.63
N LEU A 185 -42.70 -37.32 37.47
CA LEU A 185 -42.12 -38.65 37.32
C LEU A 185 -42.22 -39.44 38.63
N ASP A 186 -42.02 -38.79 39.76
CA ASP A 186 -42.14 -39.42 41.08
C ASP A 186 -43.59 -39.72 41.45
N GLU A 187 -44.54 -38.82 41.14
CA GLU A 187 -45.98 -39.12 41.26
C GLU A 187 -46.37 -40.36 40.44
N ARG A 188 -45.89 -40.46 39.20
CA ARG A 188 -46.13 -41.63 38.33
C ARG A 188 -45.57 -42.92 38.95
N LYS A 189 -44.34 -42.89 39.49
CA LYS A 189 -43.73 -44.05 40.16
C LYS A 189 -44.49 -44.47 41.41
N CYS A 190 -44.94 -43.52 42.24
CA CYS A 190 -45.76 -43.81 43.43
C CYS A 190 -47.10 -44.43 43.06
N THR A 191 -47.78 -43.92 42.02
CA THR A 191 -49.04 -44.51 41.55
C THR A 191 -48.86 -45.90 40.95
N ALA A 192 -47.73 -46.19 40.29
CA ALA A 192 -47.45 -47.51 39.71
C ALA A 192 -47.18 -48.58 40.78
N ASN A 193 -46.53 -48.22 41.89
CA ASN A 193 -46.27 -49.14 43.01
C ASN A 193 -47.51 -49.41 43.89
N ALA A 194 -48.52 -48.53 43.86
CA ALA A 194 -49.75 -48.71 44.66
C ALA A 194 -50.81 -49.62 43.99
N VAL A 195 -50.58 -50.04 42.73
CA VAL A 195 -51.50 -50.86 41.92
C VAL A 195 -51.04 -52.32 41.81
N MET A 196 -49.89 -52.70 42.39
CA MET A 196 -49.45 -54.09 42.59
C MET A 196 -49.73 -54.56 44.02
#